data_AF-A0A316AIG4-F1
#
_entry.id   AF-A0A316AIG4-F1
#
_cell.length_a   1.000
_cell.length_b   1.000
_cell.length_c   1.000
_cell.angle_alpha   90.00
_cell.angle_beta   90.00
_cell.angle_gamma   90.00
#
_symmetry.space_group_name_H-M   'P 1'
#
loop_
_entity.id
_entity.type
_entity.pdbx_description
1 polymer ?
#
loop_
_entity_poly.entity_id
_entity_poly.type
_entity_poly.pdbx_seq_one_letter_code
_entity_poly.pdbx_strand_id
1 'polypeptide(L)'
;MNNSKNPTPYLLLSVLLIVIDQASKMLVHHYMEPGFSGQIPLIGDWLKLHYVLNPGMAFGMQLGHEYGKLFLTLFRLVAMVGIGWYLVHLARTEAPKGLLWALSMILAGAVGNVIDSTFYGVLLDNAPYGSPTPWFHGQVIDMIFVDFWEGFIPDWVPLWGGQYYSTPIFNIADSCIFLGVCSILIFQNQMQGQKPAESPTEAPAQDPSSDESMDQPTTEAPDTTEPDQKDGPTNETPRQES
;
A
#
# COMPACT_ATOMS: atom_id res chain seq x y z
N MET A 1 -23.50 8.77 14.76
CA MET A 1 -22.19 8.52 15.39
C MET A 1 -21.16 8.41 14.28
N ASN A 2 -20.02 9.10 14.36
CA ASN A 2 -18.96 8.95 13.36
C ASN A 2 -18.24 7.62 13.56
N ASN A 3 -18.42 6.69 12.62
CA ASN A 3 -17.85 5.34 12.66
C ASN A 3 -16.35 5.33 12.22
N SER A 4 -15.64 6.44 12.44
CA SER A 4 -14.33 6.76 11.84
C SER A 4 -13.17 5.89 12.34
N LYS A 5 -13.30 5.31 13.55
CA LYS A 5 -12.28 4.48 14.20
C LYS A 5 -12.58 2.97 14.15
N ASN A 6 -13.56 2.55 13.35
CA ASN A 6 -14.10 1.19 13.37
C ASN A 6 -13.59 0.35 12.18
N PRO A 7 -12.78 -0.70 12.39
CA PRO A 7 -12.28 -1.56 11.32
C PRO A 7 -13.33 -2.54 10.77
N THR A 8 -14.42 -2.82 11.51
CA THR A 8 -15.40 -3.85 11.20
C THR A 8 -15.98 -3.82 9.77
N PRO A 9 -16.42 -2.70 9.17
CA PRO A 9 -16.95 -2.72 7.81
C PRO A 9 -15.92 -3.18 6.76
N TYR A 10 -14.64 -2.82 6.93
CA TYR A 10 -13.56 -3.24 6.03
C TYR A 10 -13.23 -4.72 6.22
N LEU A 11 -13.17 -5.20 7.48
CA LEU A 11 -12.97 -6.62 7.78
C LEU A 11 -14.14 -7.49 7.29
N LEU A 12 -15.38 -6.99 7.35
CA LEU A 12 -16.56 -7.67 6.79
C LEU A 12 -16.49 -7.78 5.26
N LEU A 13 -15.99 -6.75 4.56
CA LEU A 13 -15.71 -6.87 3.12
C LEU A 13 -14.62 -7.90 2.85
N SER A 14 -13.54 -7.92 3.64
CA SER A 14 -12.51 -8.95 3.50
C SER A 14 -13.09 -10.35 3.66
N VAL A 15 -13.88 -10.61 4.71
CA VAL A 15 -14.52 -11.91 4.95
C VAL A 15 -15.47 -12.29 3.81
N LEU A 16 -16.28 -11.34 3.31
CA LEU A 16 -17.18 -11.59 2.17
C LEU A 16 -16.40 -12.00 0.91
N LEU A 17 -15.32 -11.29 0.57
CA LEU A 17 -14.50 -11.60 -0.59
C LEU A 17 -13.72 -12.92 -0.45
N ILE A 18 -13.26 -13.27 0.76
CA ILE A 18 -12.67 -14.59 1.05
C ILE A 18 -13.70 -15.70 0.84
N VAL A 19 -14.93 -15.52 1.33
CA VAL A 19 -16.01 -16.49 1.13
C VAL A 19 -16.35 -16.67 -0.35
N ILE A 20 -16.36 -15.60 -1.13
CA ILE A 20 -16.59 -15.67 -2.59
C ILE A 20 -15.44 -16.42 -3.27
N ASP A 21 -14.17 -16.05 -3.00
CA ASP A 21 -13.00 -16.73 -3.56
C ASP A 21 -13.00 -18.24 -3.27
N GLN A 22 -13.15 -18.61 -2.00
CA GLN A 22 -13.12 -20.02 -1.58
C GLN A 22 -14.35 -20.78 -2.10
N ALA A 23 -15.54 -20.17 -2.16
CA ALA A 23 -16.71 -20.80 -2.77
C ALA A 23 -16.53 -21.04 -4.27
N SER A 24 -15.96 -20.08 -5.01
CA SER A 24 -15.61 -20.24 -6.43
C SER A 24 -14.57 -21.36 -6.63
N LYS A 25 -13.53 -21.42 -5.80
CA LYS A 25 -12.50 -22.47 -5.85
C LYS A 25 -13.08 -23.86 -5.57
N MET A 26 -13.96 -24.01 -4.58
CA MET A 26 -14.64 -25.28 -4.30
C MET A 26 -15.63 -25.68 -5.41
N LEU A 27 -16.32 -24.72 -6.03
CA LEU A 27 -17.19 -24.98 -7.17
C LEU A 27 -16.38 -25.52 -8.36
N VAL A 28 -15.27 -24.85 -8.71
CA VAL A 28 -14.36 -25.29 -9.77
C VAL A 28 -13.77 -26.66 -9.46
N HIS A 29 -13.29 -26.88 -8.24
CA HIS A 29 -12.72 -28.15 -7.79
C HIS A 29 -13.68 -29.34 -7.90
N HIS A 30 -14.98 -29.14 -7.62
CA HIS A 30 -15.96 -30.23 -7.56
C HIS A 30 -16.71 -30.48 -8.88
N TYR A 31 -16.86 -29.46 -9.72
CA TYR A 31 -17.68 -29.53 -10.94
C TYR A 31 -16.88 -29.44 -12.26
N MET A 32 -15.55 -29.31 -12.20
CA MET A 32 -14.69 -29.25 -13.39
C MET A 32 -13.54 -30.26 -13.31
N GLU A 33 -13.14 -30.81 -14.45
CA GLU A 33 -11.88 -31.56 -14.57
C GLU A 33 -10.69 -30.57 -14.71
N PRO A 34 -9.55 -30.83 -14.05
CA PRO A 34 -8.39 -29.96 -14.16
C PRO A 34 -7.69 -30.12 -15.52
N GLY A 35 -7.32 -28.98 -16.13
CA GLY A 35 -6.60 -28.91 -17.41
C GLY A 35 -7.50 -28.75 -18.65
N PHE A 36 -6.87 -28.92 -19.82
CA PHE A 36 -7.41 -28.46 -21.11
C PHE A 36 -8.77 -29.04 -21.54
N SER A 37 -9.17 -30.23 -21.04
CA SER A 37 -10.49 -30.81 -21.33
C SER A 37 -11.64 -30.10 -20.61
N GLY A 38 -11.37 -29.46 -19.46
CA GLY A 38 -12.37 -28.88 -18.57
C GLY A 38 -12.77 -27.44 -18.87
N GLN A 39 -12.48 -26.88 -20.05
CA GLN A 39 -12.77 -25.47 -20.35
C GLN A 39 -14.27 -25.20 -20.58
N ILE A 40 -14.82 -24.21 -19.89
CA ILE A 40 -16.22 -23.76 -20.03
C ILE A 40 -16.24 -22.29 -20.49
N PRO A 41 -16.68 -21.98 -21.73
CA PRO A 41 -16.80 -20.60 -22.18
C PRO A 41 -17.90 -19.85 -21.41
N LEU A 42 -17.58 -18.66 -20.91
CA LEU A 42 -18.52 -17.76 -20.23
C LEU A 42 -19.06 -16.67 -21.17
N ILE A 43 -18.18 -16.06 -21.97
CA ILE A 43 -18.54 -15.01 -22.93
C ILE A 43 -17.75 -15.25 -24.21
N GLY A 44 -18.36 -15.95 -25.16
CA GLY A 44 -17.68 -16.39 -26.38
C GLY A 44 -16.38 -17.14 -26.08
N ASP A 45 -15.39 -16.98 -26.95
CA ASP A 45 -14.08 -17.63 -26.79
C ASP A 45 -13.07 -16.83 -25.95
N TRP A 46 -13.36 -15.57 -25.57
CA TRP A 46 -12.40 -14.68 -24.91
C TRP A 46 -12.41 -14.75 -23.37
N LEU A 47 -13.53 -15.17 -22.77
CA LEU A 47 -13.63 -15.38 -21.32
C LEU A 47 -14.12 -16.80 -21.04
N LYS A 48 -13.28 -17.59 -20.37
CA LYS A 48 -13.49 -19.01 -20.06
C LYS A 48 -13.26 -19.28 -18.57
N LEU A 49 -13.94 -20.28 -18.02
CA LEU A 49 -13.46 -21.00 -16.84
C LEU A 49 -12.51 -22.11 -17.30
N HIS A 50 -11.35 -22.24 -16.67
CA HIS A 50 -10.36 -23.28 -16.94
C HIS A 50 -9.67 -23.66 -15.63
N TYR A 51 -9.99 -24.83 -15.08
CA TYR A 51 -9.46 -25.28 -13.79
C TYR A 51 -7.97 -25.61 -13.90
N VAL A 52 -7.13 -24.78 -13.28
CA VAL A 52 -5.66 -24.95 -13.27
C VAL A 52 -5.13 -24.92 -11.84
N LEU A 53 -4.26 -25.87 -11.52
CA LEU A 53 -3.59 -25.98 -10.22
C LEU A 53 -2.23 -25.28 -10.26
N ASN A 54 -2.16 -24.07 -9.75
CA ASN A 54 -0.96 -23.24 -9.77
C ASN A 54 -0.07 -23.50 -8.54
N PRO A 55 1.17 -24.00 -8.68
CA PRO A 55 2.08 -24.17 -7.55
C PRO A 55 2.49 -22.84 -6.91
N GLY A 56 2.31 -21.70 -7.60
CA GLY A 56 2.71 -20.37 -7.16
C GLY A 56 4.12 -19.97 -7.58
N MET A 57 4.71 -20.67 -8.56
CA MET A 57 6.05 -20.38 -9.07
C MET A 57 6.02 -19.23 -10.07
N ALA A 58 6.44 -18.03 -9.65
CA ALA A 58 6.53 -16.88 -10.55
C ALA A 58 7.72 -17.00 -11.53
N PHE A 59 7.49 -16.64 -12.80
CA PHE A 59 8.51 -16.51 -13.86
C PHE A 59 9.38 -17.75 -14.11
N GLY A 60 8.89 -18.95 -13.83
CA GLY A 60 9.66 -20.20 -14.01
C GLY A 60 10.86 -20.37 -13.09
N MET A 61 11.15 -19.40 -12.22
CA MET A 61 12.25 -19.47 -11.26
C MET A 61 11.89 -20.36 -10.08
N GLN A 62 12.26 -21.64 -10.20
CA GLN A 62 12.29 -22.58 -9.08
C GLN A 62 13.36 -22.13 -8.06
N LEU A 63 12.98 -21.23 -7.15
CA LEU A 63 13.81 -20.69 -6.06
C LEU A 63 14.17 -21.78 -5.03
N GLY A 64 15.07 -22.69 -5.40
CA GLY A 64 15.40 -23.89 -4.63
C GLY A 64 14.30 -24.94 -4.73
N HIS A 65 14.59 -26.06 -5.40
CA HIS A 65 13.62 -27.10 -5.77
C HIS A 65 12.80 -27.66 -4.59
N GLU A 66 13.35 -27.65 -3.36
CA GLU A 66 12.68 -28.13 -2.14
C GLU A 66 11.97 -27.04 -1.34
N TYR A 67 12.46 -25.79 -1.35
CA TYR A 67 12.07 -24.75 -0.37
C TYR A 67 11.32 -23.55 -0.96
N GLY A 68 11.36 -23.34 -2.29
CA GLY A 68 10.74 -22.17 -2.92
C GLY A 68 9.24 -22.05 -2.63
N LYS A 69 8.49 -23.16 -2.69
CA LYS A 69 7.06 -23.20 -2.35
C LYS A 69 6.82 -22.79 -0.89
N LEU A 70 7.51 -23.42 0.06
CA LEU A 70 7.39 -23.13 1.48
C LEU A 70 7.73 -21.67 1.79
N PHE A 71 8.81 -21.13 1.22
CA PHE A 71 9.18 -19.72 1.36
C PHE A 71 8.06 -18.78 0.87
N LEU A 72 7.49 -19.04 -0.31
CA LEU A 72 6.41 -18.21 -0.87
C LEU A 72 5.13 -18.29 -0.02
N THR A 73 4.78 -19.47 0.50
CA THR A 73 3.65 -19.62 1.43
C THR A 73 3.89 -18.87 2.75
N LEU A 74 5.09 -18.97 3.34
CA LEU A 74 5.45 -18.26 4.57
C LEU A 74 5.51 -16.73 4.37
N PHE A 75 6.05 -16.26 3.25
CA PHE A 75 6.03 -14.84 2.89
C PHE A 75 4.58 -14.33 2.78
N ARG A 76 3.71 -15.08 2.10
CA ARG A 76 2.29 -14.73 1.95
C ARG A 76 1.57 -14.70 3.31
N LEU A 77 1.88 -15.62 4.21
CA LEU A 77 1.37 -15.65 5.60
C LEU A 77 1.80 -14.41 6.40
N VAL A 78 3.08 -14.03 6.35
CA VAL A 78 3.59 -12.83 7.02
C VAL A 78 2.98 -11.55 6.43
N ALA A 79 2.89 -11.46 5.09
CA ALA A 79 2.27 -10.34 4.40
C ALA A 79 0.79 -10.18 4.80
N MET A 80 0.02 -11.27 4.81
CA MET A 80 -1.38 -11.30 5.24
C MET A 80 -1.56 -10.75 6.66
N VAL A 81 -0.74 -11.18 7.63
CA VAL A 81 -0.77 -10.66 9.01
C VAL A 81 -0.40 -9.18 9.07
N GLY A 82 0.65 -8.76 8.34
CA GLY A 82 1.08 -7.36 8.28
C GLY A 82 0.01 -6.43 7.69
N ILE A 83 -0.63 -6.84 6.60
CA ILE A 83 -1.72 -6.10 5.95
C ILE A 83 -2.94 -6.02 6.88
N GLY A 84 -3.30 -7.12 7.55
CA GLY A 84 -4.41 -7.14 8.51
C GLY A 84 -4.18 -6.22 9.72
N TRP A 85 -2.97 -6.24 10.28
CA TRP A 85 -2.56 -5.31 11.34
C TRP A 85 -2.60 -3.86 10.86
N TYR A 86 -2.05 -3.58 9.66
CA TYR A 86 -1.97 -2.23 9.10
C TYR A 86 -3.35 -1.65 8.76
N LEU A 87 -4.27 -2.46 8.22
CA LEU A 87 -5.67 -2.09 8.01
C LEU A 87 -6.35 -1.69 9.34
N VAL A 88 -6.18 -2.49 10.40
CA VAL A 88 -6.76 -2.19 11.72
C VAL A 88 -6.11 -0.97 12.37
N HIS A 89 -4.81 -0.74 12.16
CA HIS A 89 -4.10 0.45 12.61
C HIS A 89 -4.64 1.71 11.90
N LEU A 90 -4.61 1.74 10.57
CA LEU A 90 -5.10 2.86 9.76
C LEU A 90 -6.59 3.16 10.00
N ALA A 91 -7.41 2.12 10.18
CA ALA A 91 -8.83 2.28 10.50
C ALA A 91 -9.07 2.90 11.89
N ARG A 92 -8.09 2.91 12.79
CA ARG A 92 -8.15 3.58 14.11
C ARG A 92 -7.55 4.98 14.10
N THR A 93 -6.63 5.27 13.17
CA THR A 93 -6.04 6.60 12.94
C THR A 93 -6.82 7.44 11.91
N GLU A 94 -8.09 7.09 11.65
CA GLU A 94 -9.01 7.80 10.75
C GLU A 94 -8.49 8.00 9.31
N ALA A 95 -7.76 6.99 8.80
CA ALA A 95 -7.26 7.00 7.44
C ALA A 95 -8.38 7.10 6.36
N PRO A 96 -8.06 7.55 5.14
CA PRO A 96 -9.03 7.71 4.06
C PRO A 96 -9.81 6.42 3.79
N LYS A 97 -11.14 6.50 3.75
CA LYS A 97 -12.01 5.32 3.57
C LYS A 97 -11.68 4.52 2.31
N GLY A 98 -11.27 5.17 1.23
CA GLY A 98 -10.83 4.51 0.00
C GLY A 98 -9.60 3.62 0.19
N LEU A 99 -8.61 4.09 0.97
CA LEU A 99 -7.41 3.29 1.29
C LEU A 99 -7.78 2.07 2.13
N LEU A 100 -8.69 2.23 3.08
CA LEU A 100 -9.19 1.15 3.92
C LEU A 100 -9.99 0.11 3.11
N TRP A 101 -10.84 0.54 2.18
CA TRP A 101 -11.52 -0.37 1.25
C TRP A 101 -10.54 -1.12 0.35
N ALA A 102 -9.55 -0.43 -0.23
CA ALA A 102 -8.53 -1.06 -1.06
C ALA A 102 -7.69 -2.08 -0.28
N LEU A 103 -7.24 -1.73 0.95
CA LEU A 103 -6.54 -2.65 1.84
C LEU A 103 -7.39 -3.85 2.25
N SER A 104 -8.71 -3.70 2.42
CA SER A 104 -9.59 -4.86 2.68
C SER A 104 -9.72 -5.82 1.47
N MET A 105 -9.62 -5.33 0.24
CA MET A 105 -9.56 -6.19 -0.96
C MET A 105 -8.20 -6.91 -1.07
N ILE A 106 -7.09 -6.20 -0.86
CA ILE A 106 -5.74 -6.80 -0.82
C ILE A 106 -5.65 -7.86 0.30
N LEU A 107 -6.20 -7.57 1.48
CA LEU A 107 -6.26 -8.52 2.60
C LEU A 107 -7.09 -9.75 2.23
N ALA A 108 -8.25 -9.59 1.57
CA ALA A 108 -9.08 -10.71 1.15
C ALA A 108 -8.32 -11.68 0.25
N GLY A 109 -7.65 -11.15 -0.77
CA GLY A 109 -6.88 -11.97 -1.70
C GLY A 109 -5.64 -12.59 -1.06
N ALA A 110 -4.96 -11.86 -0.18
CA ALA A 110 -3.84 -12.40 0.59
C ALA A 110 -4.29 -13.57 1.47
N VAL A 111 -5.44 -13.46 2.17
CA VAL A 111 -6.00 -14.54 2.99
C VAL A 111 -6.45 -15.73 2.14
N GLY A 112 -7.23 -15.52 1.08
CA GLY A 112 -7.70 -16.60 0.18
C GLY A 112 -6.53 -17.42 -0.35
N ASN A 113 -5.51 -16.76 -0.90
CA ASN A 113 -4.32 -17.43 -1.41
C ASN A 113 -3.38 -17.99 -0.30
N VAL A 114 -3.53 -17.59 0.98
CA VAL A 114 -2.91 -18.33 2.10
C VAL A 114 -3.67 -19.62 2.39
N ILE A 115 -5.01 -19.61 2.36
CA ILE A 115 -5.83 -20.79 2.63
C ILE A 115 -5.49 -21.92 1.64
N ASP A 116 -5.48 -21.63 0.34
CA ASP A 116 -5.08 -22.57 -0.71
C ASP A 116 -3.72 -23.22 -0.41
N SER A 117 -2.66 -22.41 -0.33
CA SER A 117 -1.29 -22.89 -0.14
C SER A 117 -1.11 -23.64 1.19
N THR A 118 -1.78 -23.22 2.27
CA THR A 118 -1.63 -23.85 3.59
C THR A 118 -2.37 -25.18 3.69
N PHE A 119 -3.62 -25.24 3.19
CA PHE A 119 -4.55 -26.33 3.51
C PHE A 119 -4.94 -27.23 2.32
N TYR A 120 -4.95 -26.75 1.07
CA TYR A 120 -5.50 -27.57 -0.03
C TYR A 120 -4.68 -28.84 -0.32
N GLY A 121 -3.37 -28.81 -0.03
CA GLY A 121 -2.53 -30.00 -0.12
C GLY A 121 -2.93 -31.12 0.85
N VAL A 122 -3.68 -30.78 1.92
CA VAL A 122 -4.16 -31.69 2.99
C VAL A 122 -5.65 -32.00 2.85
N LEU A 123 -6.44 -31.03 2.35
CA LEU A 123 -7.90 -31.13 2.25
C LEU A 123 -8.39 -31.62 0.89
N LEU A 124 -7.60 -31.40 -0.17
CA LEU A 124 -7.92 -31.71 -1.58
C LEU A 124 -6.83 -32.57 -2.24
N ASP A 125 -5.87 -33.09 -1.45
CA ASP A 125 -4.67 -33.83 -1.88
C ASP A 125 -3.83 -33.14 -2.98
N ASN A 126 -3.94 -31.82 -3.15
CA ASN A 126 -3.41 -31.09 -4.31
C ASN A 126 -1.96 -30.57 -4.16
N ALA A 127 -1.16 -31.20 -3.29
CA ALA A 127 0.25 -30.84 -3.13
C ALA A 127 1.09 -31.41 -4.30
N PRO A 128 2.06 -30.65 -4.85
CA PRO A 128 2.91 -31.15 -5.93
C PRO A 128 3.67 -32.43 -5.54
N TYR A 129 3.77 -33.39 -6.45
CA TYR A 129 4.49 -34.64 -6.21
C TYR A 129 5.95 -34.37 -5.79
N GLY A 130 6.38 -35.02 -4.70
CA GLY A 130 7.68 -34.79 -4.09
C GLY A 130 7.74 -33.66 -3.04
N SER A 131 6.62 -32.98 -2.75
CA SER A 131 6.55 -32.02 -1.63
C SER A 131 6.89 -32.71 -0.29
N PRO A 132 7.74 -32.13 0.58
CA PRO A 132 8.12 -32.76 1.86
C PRO A 132 6.96 -32.97 2.83
N THR A 133 5.86 -32.23 2.66
CA THR A 133 4.63 -32.34 3.44
C THR A 133 3.47 -31.72 2.65
N PRO A 134 2.23 -32.24 2.76
CA PRO A 134 1.06 -31.61 2.15
C PRO A 134 0.74 -30.21 2.73
N TRP A 135 1.15 -29.95 3.98
CA TRP A 135 0.99 -28.65 4.62
C TRP A 135 1.87 -27.58 3.97
N PHE A 136 1.34 -26.37 3.76
CA PHE A 136 2.02 -25.23 3.12
C PHE A 136 2.45 -25.42 1.65
N HIS A 137 2.15 -26.59 1.06
CA HIS A 137 2.51 -26.95 -0.32
C HIS A 137 1.32 -27.04 -1.28
N GLY A 138 0.07 -26.81 -0.82
CA GLY A 138 -1.12 -26.89 -1.68
C GLY A 138 -1.05 -26.00 -2.93
N GLN A 139 -1.56 -26.48 -4.06
CA GLN A 139 -1.66 -25.68 -5.28
C GLN A 139 -2.84 -24.71 -5.16
N VAL A 140 -2.64 -23.47 -5.63
CA VAL A 140 -3.69 -22.45 -5.73
C VAL A 140 -4.64 -22.85 -6.87
N ILE A 141 -5.94 -22.69 -6.65
CA ILE A 141 -6.94 -22.99 -7.69
C ILE A 141 -7.20 -21.73 -8.51
N ASP A 142 -6.64 -21.70 -9.71
CA ASP A 142 -6.88 -20.69 -10.73
C ASP A 142 -7.99 -21.16 -11.68
N MET A 143 -8.79 -20.21 -12.18
CA MET A 143 -10.03 -20.53 -12.88
C MET A 143 -10.42 -19.56 -13.99
N ILE A 144 -10.08 -18.27 -13.89
CA ILE A 144 -10.49 -17.23 -14.85
C ILE A 144 -9.43 -17.16 -15.93
N PHE A 145 -9.78 -17.58 -17.14
CA PHE A 145 -8.93 -17.55 -18.33
C PHE A 145 -9.44 -16.47 -19.29
N VAL A 146 -8.59 -15.48 -19.58
CA VAL A 146 -8.88 -14.35 -20.47
C VAL A 146 -8.05 -14.52 -21.73
N ASP A 147 -8.62 -15.26 -22.69
CA ASP A 147 -7.98 -15.69 -23.93
C ASP A 147 -7.97 -14.53 -24.95
N PHE A 148 -6.92 -13.70 -24.87
CA PHE A 148 -6.74 -12.51 -25.71
C PHE A 148 -5.62 -12.66 -26.75
N TRP A 149 -4.51 -13.34 -26.42
CA TRP A 149 -3.41 -13.63 -27.33
C TRP A 149 -2.44 -14.66 -26.72
N GLU A 150 -2.11 -15.70 -27.48
CA GLU A 150 -1.03 -16.64 -27.18
C GLU A 150 -0.09 -16.75 -28.39
N GLY A 151 1.21 -16.92 -28.16
CA GLY A 151 2.19 -17.01 -29.24
C GLY A 151 3.63 -16.70 -28.83
N PHE A 152 4.56 -16.88 -29.76
CA PHE A 152 5.95 -16.51 -29.54
C PHE A 152 6.12 -14.98 -29.60
N ILE A 153 6.75 -14.43 -28.56
CA ILE A 153 7.17 -13.03 -28.51
C ILE A 153 8.30 -12.84 -29.54
N PRO A 154 8.23 -11.84 -30.46
CA PRO A 154 9.26 -11.65 -31.48
C PRO A 154 10.67 -11.46 -30.92
N ASP A 155 11.68 -12.03 -31.57
CA ASP A 155 13.07 -12.05 -31.10
C ASP A 155 13.70 -10.66 -30.87
N TRP A 156 13.13 -9.60 -31.47
CA TRP A 156 13.57 -8.22 -31.27
C TRP A 156 13.14 -7.61 -29.92
N VAL A 157 12.23 -8.25 -29.17
CA VAL A 157 11.76 -7.77 -27.87
C VAL A 157 12.82 -8.07 -26.79
N PRO A 158 13.41 -7.05 -26.13
CA PRO A 158 14.39 -7.29 -25.07
C PRO A 158 13.81 -8.13 -23.93
N LEU A 159 14.64 -8.98 -23.32
CA LEU A 159 14.33 -9.88 -22.19
C LEU A 159 13.32 -11.01 -22.47
N TRP A 160 12.43 -10.87 -23.45
CA TRP A 160 11.32 -11.82 -23.70
C TRP A 160 11.25 -12.39 -25.12
N GLY A 161 12.07 -11.90 -26.07
CA GLY A 161 12.12 -12.43 -27.43
C GLY A 161 12.39 -13.94 -27.48
N GLY A 162 11.71 -14.62 -28.39
CA GLY A 162 11.75 -16.08 -28.56
C GLY A 162 11.01 -16.89 -27.48
N GLN A 163 10.48 -16.25 -26.44
CA GLN A 163 9.67 -16.94 -25.42
C GLN A 163 8.23 -17.13 -25.90
N TYR A 164 7.62 -18.25 -25.55
CA TYR A 164 6.18 -18.46 -25.75
C TYR A 164 5.39 -17.77 -24.64
N TYR A 165 4.47 -16.88 -25.03
CA TYR A 165 3.52 -16.23 -24.16
C TYR A 165 2.18 -16.97 -24.19
N SER A 166 1.63 -17.20 -23.00
CA SER A 166 0.27 -17.67 -22.74
C SER A 166 -0.38 -16.67 -21.77
N THR A 167 -1.68 -16.45 -21.91
CA THR A 167 -2.36 -15.45 -21.06
C THR A 167 -2.47 -15.97 -19.61
N PRO A 168 -2.24 -15.13 -18.59
CA PRO A 168 -2.32 -15.59 -17.20
C PRO A 168 -3.75 -15.99 -16.84
N ILE A 169 -3.90 -17.21 -16.31
CA ILE A 169 -5.11 -17.68 -15.64
C ILE A 169 -5.00 -17.24 -14.17
N PHE A 170 -6.09 -16.78 -13.58
CA PHE A 170 -6.11 -16.22 -12.21
C PHE A 170 -7.39 -16.58 -11.45
N ASN A 171 -7.49 -16.14 -10.21
CA ASN A 171 -8.64 -16.37 -9.32
C ASN A 171 -9.23 -15.06 -8.76
N ILE A 172 -10.25 -15.18 -7.91
CA ILE A 172 -10.93 -14.03 -7.28
C ILE A 172 -10.00 -13.32 -6.29
N ALA A 173 -9.19 -14.05 -5.51
CA ALA A 173 -8.20 -13.48 -4.61
C ALA A 173 -7.16 -12.60 -5.34
N ASP A 174 -6.61 -13.04 -6.47
CA ASP A 174 -5.69 -12.23 -7.29
C ASP A 174 -6.38 -11.00 -7.87
N SER A 175 -7.64 -11.15 -8.31
CA SER A 175 -8.47 -10.05 -8.77
C SER A 175 -8.67 -8.98 -7.67
N CYS A 176 -8.87 -9.42 -6.41
CA CYS A 176 -8.99 -8.52 -5.26
C CYS A 176 -7.68 -7.79 -4.93
N ILE A 177 -6.53 -8.47 -5.05
CA ILE A 177 -5.21 -7.84 -4.88
C ILE A 177 -4.99 -6.79 -5.98
N PHE A 178 -5.20 -7.17 -7.25
CA PHE A 178 -5.02 -6.27 -8.40
C PHE A 178 -5.90 -5.02 -8.30
N LEU A 179 -7.21 -5.19 -8.11
CA LEU A 179 -8.16 -4.07 -7.98
C LEU A 179 -7.87 -3.20 -6.77
N GLY A 180 -7.42 -3.78 -5.64
CA GLY A 180 -6.98 -3.02 -4.47
C GLY A 180 -5.72 -2.19 -4.73
N VAL A 181 -4.69 -2.77 -5.35
CA VAL A 181 -3.45 -2.05 -5.71
C VAL A 181 -3.75 -0.94 -6.73
N CYS A 182 -4.51 -1.22 -7.79
CA CYS A 182 -4.95 -0.21 -8.75
C CYS A 182 -5.77 0.90 -8.09
N SER A 183 -6.66 0.57 -7.14
CA SER A 183 -7.43 1.58 -6.39
C SER A 183 -6.52 2.51 -5.57
N ILE A 184 -5.46 2.00 -4.94
CA ILE A 184 -4.48 2.84 -4.24
C ILE A 184 -3.76 3.74 -5.23
N LEU A 185 -3.21 3.19 -6.32
CA LEU A 185 -2.40 3.94 -7.29
C LEU A 185 -3.19 5.03 -8.03
N ILE A 186 -4.41 4.73 -8.49
CA ILE A 186 -5.25 5.67 -9.25
C ILE A 186 -5.74 6.82 -8.36
N PHE A 187 -6.15 6.51 -7.13
CA PHE A 187 -6.79 7.48 -6.24
C PHE A 187 -5.85 8.04 -5.16
N GLN A 188 -4.53 7.76 -5.21
CA GLN A 188 -3.55 8.22 -4.21
C GLN A 188 -3.63 9.74 -3.94
N ASN A 189 -3.83 10.55 -4.98
CA ASN A 189 -3.92 12.01 -4.86
C ASN A 189 -5.22 12.49 -4.18
N GLN A 190 -6.26 11.65 -4.14
CA GLN A 190 -7.52 11.91 -3.44
C GLN A 190 -7.54 11.30 -2.03
N MET A 191 -6.68 10.30 -1.77
CA MET A 191 -6.45 9.72 -0.46
C MET A 191 -5.42 10.52 0.36
N GLN A 192 -4.51 11.26 -0.27
CA GLN A 192 -3.69 12.25 0.43
C GLN A 192 -4.60 13.39 0.90
N GLY A 193 -5.00 13.32 2.19
CA GLY A 193 -5.89 14.30 2.80
C GLY A 193 -5.32 15.72 2.66
N GLN A 194 -6.20 16.68 2.35
CA GLN A 194 -5.83 18.08 2.25
C GLN A 194 -5.09 18.50 3.52
N LYS A 195 -3.86 19.02 3.37
CA LYS A 195 -3.25 19.82 4.43
C LYS A 195 -4.24 20.91 4.80
N PRO A 196 -4.47 21.21 6.09
CA PRO A 196 -5.16 22.42 6.48
C PRO A 196 -4.49 23.60 5.78
N ALA A 197 -5.27 24.37 5.02
CA ALA A 197 -4.77 25.63 4.49
C ALA A 197 -4.40 26.51 5.68
N GLU A 198 -3.21 27.10 5.65
CA GLU A 198 -2.84 28.12 6.62
C GLU A 198 -3.83 29.29 6.46
N SER A 199 -4.64 29.53 7.49
CA SER A 199 -5.48 30.72 7.56
C SER A 199 -4.58 31.94 7.32
N PRO A 200 -4.89 32.83 6.36
CA PRO A 200 -4.08 34.02 6.13
C PRO A 200 -3.92 34.79 7.43
N THR A 201 -2.66 35.06 7.81
CA THR A 201 -2.32 35.74 9.05
C THR A 201 -3.15 37.01 9.21
N GLU A 202 -3.87 37.10 10.32
CA GLU A 202 -4.71 38.23 10.66
C GLU A 202 -3.84 39.49 10.71
N ALA A 203 -4.04 40.40 9.75
CA ALA A 203 -3.23 41.61 9.64
C ALA A 203 -3.50 42.51 10.87
N PRO A 204 -2.49 43.17 11.46
CA PRO A 204 -2.69 44.02 12.63
C PRO A 204 -3.76 45.08 12.33
N ALA A 205 -4.80 45.12 13.17
CA ALA A 205 -5.85 46.12 13.06
C ALA A 205 -5.24 47.52 13.21
N GLN A 206 -5.59 48.44 12.31
CA GLN A 206 -5.20 49.84 12.42
C GLN A 206 -6.06 50.51 13.50
N ASP A 207 -5.39 51.09 14.49
CA ASP A 207 -6.02 51.69 15.66
C ASP A 207 -6.62 53.08 15.32
N PRO A 208 -7.93 53.31 15.49
CA PRO A 208 -8.56 54.56 15.07
C PRO A 208 -8.66 55.59 16.22
N SER A 209 -8.29 56.84 15.89
CA SER A 209 -8.67 58.09 16.59
C SER A 209 -8.27 58.26 18.06
N SER A 210 -7.23 59.07 18.28
CA SER A 210 -7.21 60.07 19.37
C SER A 210 -6.48 61.32 18.88
N ASP A 211 -7.24 62.34 18.46
CA ASP A 211 -6.71 63.62 17.98
C ASP A 211 -7.40 64.75 18.74
N GLU A 212 -6.80 65.20 19.86
CA GLU A 212 -7.34 66.29 20.66
C GLU A 212 -6.22 67.11 21.34
N SER A 213 -5.96 68.28 20.74
CA SER A 213 -5.44 69.55 21.30
C SER A 213 -4.42 69.61 22.46
N MET A 214 -3.40 70.43 22.22
CA MET A 214 -2.58 71.16 23.20
C MET A 214 -3.28 71.61 24.49
N ASP A 215 -2.59 71.51 25.64
CA ASP A 215 -2.05 72.70 26.33
C ASP A 215 -0.86 72.31 27.26
N GLN A 216 -0.12 73.30 27.78
CA GLN A 216 0.87 73.15 28.88
C GLN A 216 0.40 73.89 30.15
N PRO A 217 0.97 73.57 31.32
CA PRO A 217 1.98 74.49 31.85
C PRO A 217 3.18 73.85 32.56
N THR A 218 4.19 74.69 32.82
CA THR A 218 5.52 74.40 33.39
C THR A 218 5.55 74.24 34.92
N THR A 219 6.51 73.45 35.43
CA THR A 219 7.14 73.68 36.75
C THR A 219 8.61 73.21 36.83
N GLU A 220 9.48 74.21 37.07
CA GLU A 220 10.80 74.30 37.74
C GLU A 220 11.69 73.07 38.11
N ALA A 221 13.00 73.33 38.17
CA ALA A 221 14.08 72.44 38.64
C ALA A 221 14.79 73.01 39.89
N PRO A 222 15.62 72.22 40.60
CA PRO A 222 17.05 72.56 40.74
C PRO A 222 17.99 71.31 40.68
N ASP A 223 19.11 71.33 39.94
CA ASP A 223 20.48 71.76 40.32
C ASP A 223 21.27 70.79 41.24
N THR A 224 22.46 70.31 40.78
CA THR A 224 23.77 70.44 41.49
C THR A 224 24.96 69.68 40.82
N THR A 225 26.02 70.45 40.50
CA THR A 225 27.48 70.17 40.60
C THR A 225 28.20 69.01 39.85
N GLU A 226 29.22 69.44 39.09
CA GLU A 226 30.47 68.77 38.63
C GLU A 226 31.53 68.63 39.79
N PRO A 227 32.80 68.11 39.65
CA PRO A 227 33.74 68.34 38.54
C PRO A 227 34.79 67.25 38.12
N ASP A 228 35.39 67.54 36.95
CA ASP A 228 36.68 67.15 36.34
C ASP A 228 37.85 66.70 37.26
N GLN A 229 38.63 65.69 36.81
CA GLN A 229 40.10 65.68 37.02
C GLN A 229 40.93 64.93 35.93
N LYS A 230 41.54 65.69 35.01
CA LYS A 230 42.88 65.58 34.33
C LYS A 230 43.81 64.39 34.69
N ASP A 231 44.64 63.83 33.80
CA ASP A 231 45.80 64.44 33.10
C ASP A 231 46.37 63.54 31.94
N GLY A 232 47.35 64.03 31.16
CA GLY A 232 48.12 63.28 30.11
C GLY A 232 49.65 63.37 30.31
N PRO A 233 50.55 63.24 29.29
CA PRO A 233 50.40 62.91 27.85
C PRO A 233 50.97 61.47 27.53
N THR A 234 51.75 61.05 26.51
CA THR A 234 52.58 61.64 25.40
C THR A 234 52.89 60.60 24.28
N ASN A 235 53.61 61.01 23.23
CA ASN A 235 54.23 60.19 22.16
C ASN A 235 55.45 59.36 22.69
N GLU A 236 56.13 58.43 22.00
CA GLU A 236 56.58 58.37 20.58
C GLU A 236 56.81 56.96 20.00
N THR A 237 56.26 56.71 18.79
CA THR A 237 56.90 56.26 17.51
C THR A 237 57.96 55.10 17.45
N PRO A 238 58.41 54.58 16.27
CA PRO A 238 58.24 53.13 16.01
C PRO A 238 59.51 52.36 15.58
N ARG A 239 59.37 51.05 15.30
CA ARG A 239 60.18 50.37 14.26
C ARG A 239 59.52 49.12 13.67
N GLN A 240 59.98 48.76 12.46
CA GLN A 240 59.62 47.55 11.71
C GLN A 240 60.75 46.49 11.87
N GLU A 241 60.67 45.43 11.05
CA GLU A 241 61.62 44.31 10.90
C GLU A 241 61.53 43.27 12.05
N SER A 242 61.53 41.96 11.79
CA SER A 242 61.72 41.20 10.52
C SER A 242 60.61 40.18 10.28
#